data_AF-A0A958IUH7-F1
#
_entry.id   AF-A0A958IUH7-F1
#
_cell.length_a   1.000
_cell.length_b   1.000
_cell.length_c   1.000
_cell.angle_alpha   90.00
_cell.angle_beta   90.00
_cell.angle_gamma   90.00
#
_symmetry.space_group_name_H-M   'P 1'
#
loop_
_entity.id
_entity.type
_entity.pdbx_description
1 polymer ?
#
loop_
_entity_poly.entity_id
_entity_poly.type
_entity_poly.pdbx_seq_one_letter_code
_entity_poly.pdbx_strand_id
1 'polypeptide(L)'
;MCGICGIYEKNRDNSTLVEAMCRILAHRGPDAWSVYPSGEVCLGHRRLSIIDLATGDQPIFNEDKSLAIVYNGEVYNFRELREELLAKGYRFHTASDTEVILQLYADQGAEAFARLNGIFAFAILDRREGRERLVLARDHFGIKPLHYYAKDGRFIFASEQKAILLHPQVSRELNPQSLHYHINLRYT
;
A
#
# COMPACT_ATOMS: atom_id res chain seq x y z
N MET A 1 12.41 4.47 -5.37
CA MET A 1 10.96 4.24 -5.56
C MET A 1 10.45 3.65 -4.27
N CYS A 2 9.38 4.11 -3.63
CA CYS A 2 8.95 3.54 -2.35
C CYS A 2 8.70 2.01 -2.39
N GLY A 3 8.70 1.39 -1.22
CA GLY A 3 8.29 0.00 -1.02
C GLY A 3 7.12 -0.06 -0.05
N ILE A 4 6.11 -0.86 -0.38
CA ILE A 4 4.99 -1.16 0.52
C ILE A 4 4.97 -2.65 0.83
N CYS A 5 4.55 -3.02 2.03
CA CYS A 5 4.29 -4.40 2.41
C CYS A 5 3.27 -4.48 3.54
N GLY A 6 2.74 -5.67 3.77
CA GLY A 6 1.91 -5.91 4.93
C GLY A 6 1.39 -7.34 4.99
N ILE A 7 0.86 -7.68 6.17
CA ILE A 7 0.34 -9.00 6.48
C ILE A 7 -1.01 -8.82 7.19
N TYR A 8 -2.03 -9.52 6.69
CA TYR A 8 -3.22 -9.89 7.44
C TYR A 8 -3.09 -11.35 7.85
N GLU A 9 -3.19 -11.61 9.15
CA GLU A 9 -3.28 -12.96 9.71
C GLU A 9 -4.02 -12.94 11.04
N LYS A 10 -5.06 -13.78 11.14
CA LYS A 10 -5.95 -13.83 12.30
C LYS A 10 -5.18 -14.10 13.60
N ASN A 11 -5.45 -13.31 14.64
CA ASN A 11 -4.87 -13.46 15.98
C ASN A 11 -3.33 -13.50 16.04
N ARG A 12 -2.63 -12.86 15.10
CA ARG A 12 -1.16 -12.88 15.07
C ARG A 12 -0.57 -11.48 14.88
N ASP A 13 0.27 -11.09 15.83
CA ASP A 13 1.14 -9.93 15.64
C ASP A 13 2.26 -10.28 14.66
N ASN A 14 2.29 -9.57 13.54
CA ASN A 14 3.27 -9.74 12.48
C ASN A 14 4.29 -8.58 12.42
N SER A 15 4.34 -7.69 13.42
CA SER A 15 5.19 -6.49 13.43
C SER A 15 6.66 -6.81 13.16
N THR A 16 7.25 -7.80 13.83
CA THR A 16 8.65 -8.21 13.61
C THR A 16 8.89 -8.74 12.19
N LEU A 17 7.92 -9.46 11.64
CA LEU A 17 8.06 -9.99 10.28
C LEU A 17 7.90 -8.87 9.23
N VAL A 18 6.95 -7.96 9.42
CA VAL A 18 6.80 -6.77 8.57
C VAL A 18 8.03 -5.86 8.66
N GLU A 19 8.65 -5.74 9.84
CA GLU A 19 9.93 -5.04 9.97
C GLU A 19 11.03 -5.69 9.11
N ALA A 20 11.14 -7.03 9.13
CA ALA A 20 12.06 -7.76 8.27
C ALA A 20 11.75 -7.57 6.77
N MET A 21 10.46 -7.52 6.40
CA MET A 21 10.00 -7.17 5.05
C MET A 21 10.40 -5.74 4.66
N CYS A 22 10.29 -4.78 5.57
CA CYS A 22 10.78 -3.42 5.33
C CYS A 22 12.30 -3.40 5.12
N ARG A 23 13.08 -4.14 5.91
CA ARG A 23 14.55 -4.21 5.76
C ARG A 23 14.97 -4.76 4.40
N ILE A 24 14.34 -5.83 3.89
CA ILE A 24 14.67 -6.38 2.57
C ILE A 24 14.23 -5.47 1.40
N LEU A 25 13.32 -4.54 1.67
CA LEU A 25 12.85 -3.51 0.73
C LEU A 25 13.64 -2.19 0.85
N ALA A 26 14.70 -2.12 1.67
CA ALA A 26 15.43 -0.88 1.94
C ALA A 26 16.01 -0.19 0.69
N HIS A 27 16.41 -0.96 -0.33
CA HIS A 27 16.93 -0.45 -1.60
C HIS A 27 15.90 0.34 -2.41
N ARG A 28 14.60 0.13 -2.16
CA ARG A 28 13.52 0.87 -2.79
C ARG A 28 13.42 2.29 -2.21
N GLY A 29 13.34 2.36 -0.88
CA GLY A 29 13.22 3.59 -0.12
C GLY A 29 14.22 3.66 1.03
N PRO A 30 15.39 4.27 0.84
CA PRO A 30 16.45 4.32 1.85
C PRO A 30 16.21 5.38 2.94
N ASP A 31 15.38 6.40 2.68
CA ASP A 31 15.34 7.62 3.50
C ASP A 31 14.56 7.45 4.81
N ALA A 32 13.44 6.73 4.75
CA ALA A 32 12.56 6.52 5.89
C ALA A 32 11.86 5.16 5.81
N TRP A 33 11.39 4.68 6.95
CA TRP A 33 10.61 3.45 7.05
C TRP A 33 9.68 3.46 8.25
N SER A 34 8.65 2.62 8.18
CA SER A 34 7.71 2.45 9.27
C SER A 34 7.11 1.05 9.29
N VAL A 35 6.59 0.68 10.46
CA VAL A 35 5.76 -0.50 10.70
C VAL A 35 4.56 -0.03 11.51
N TYR A 36 3.36 -0.40 11.08
CA TYR A 36 2.10 -0.01 11.71
C TYR A 36 1.23 -1.25 11.96
N PRO A 37 1.24 -1.79 13.19
CA PRO A 37 0.29 -2.82 13.60
C PRO A 37 -1.10 -2.23 13.90
N SER A 38 -2.14 -2.92 13.46
CA SER A 38 -3.55 -2.65 13.77
C SER A 38 -4.32 -3.97 13.75
N GLY A 39 -4.73 -4.45 14.93
CA GLY A 39 -5.52 -5.67 15.05
C GLY A 39 -4.85 -6.87 14.38
N GLU A 40 -5.48 -7.39 13.32
CA GLU A 40 -5.00 -8.54 12.55
C GLU A 40 -4.16 -8.15 11.33
N VAL A 41 -3.98 -6.85 11.09
CA VAL A 41 -3.24 -6.28 9.97
C VAL A 41 -1.97 -5.59 10.47
N CYS A 42 -0.86 -5.79 9.78
CA CYS A 42 0.35 -4.98 9.96
C CYS A 42 0.80 -4.42 8.61
N LEU A 43 0.97 -3.11 8.53
CA LEU A 43 1.43 -2.39 7.34
C LEU A 43 2.90 -2.01 7.51
N GLY A 44 3.65 -2.00 6.41
CA GLY A 44 5.04 -1.55 6.36
C GLY A 44 5.30 -0.67 5.15
N HIS A 45 6.12 0.37 5.33
CA HIS A 45 6.50 1.31 4.28
C HIS A 45 7.99 1.57 4.27
N ARG A 46 8.54 1.75 3.06
CA ARG A 46 9.90 2.24 2.77
C ARG A 46 9.78 3.45 1.86
N ARG A 47 10.30 4.58 2.31
CA ARG A 47 10.15 5.87 1.63
C ARG A 47 11.41 6.24 0.85
N LEU A 48 11.22 6.64 -0.40
CA LEU A 48 12.17 7.48 -1.14
C LEU A 48 11.52 8.86 -1.27
N SER A 49 12.16 9.87 -0.71
CA SER A 49 11.63 11.23 -0.56
C SER A 49 11.83 12.00 -1.86
N ILE A 50 10.86 11.90 -2.76
CA ILE A 50 10.84 12.67 -4.02
C ILE A 50 9.88 13.86 -3.90
N ILE A 51 8.66 13.62 -3.43
CA ILE A 51 7.60 14.61 -3.23
C ILE A 51 7.35 14.77 -1.73
N ASP A 52 7.18 16.02 -1.28
CA ASP A 52 6.89 16.41 0.11
C ASP A 52 7.90 15.88 1.14
N LEU A 53 9.08 16.49 1.19
CA LEU A 53 10.19 16.05 2.02
C LEU A 53 9.91 16.05 3.54
N ALA A 54 8.89 16.79 4.00
CA ALA A 54 8.66 17.07 5.42
C ALA A 54 7.50 16.30 6.04
N THR A 55 6.42 16.01 5.29
CA THR A 55 5.18 15.44 5.88
C THR A 55 4.73 14.13 5.25
N GLY A 56 5.51 13.59 4.30
CA GLY A 56 5.15 12.39 3.55
C GLY A 56 5.46 11.04 4.22
N ASP A 57 5.70 11.01 5.54
CA ASP A 57 5.90 9.75 6.26
C ASP A 57 4.60 8.96 6.33
N GLN A 58 4.69 7.66 6.07
CA GLN A 58 3.52 6.78 5.93
C GLN A 58 3.52 5.71 7.02
N PRO A 59 2.36 5.17 7.45
CA PRO A 59 1.04 5.41 6.87
C PRO A 59 0.53 6.83 7.05
N ILE A 60 -0.11 7.37 6.02
CA ILE A 60 -0.89 8.61 6.15
C ILE A 60 -2.27 8.25 6.68
N PHE A 61 -2.79 9.04 7.61
CA PHE A 61 -4.10 8.85 8.23
C PHE A 61 -5.06 9.95 7.81
N ASN A 62 -6.36 9.66 7.82
CA ASN A 62 -7.39 10.69 7.79
C ASN A 62 -7.56 11.34 9.18
N GLU A 63 -8.43 12.36 9.29
CA GLU A 63 -8.56 13.20 10.50
C GLU A 63 -8.88 12.42 11.78
N ASP A 64 -9.81 11.47 11.72
CA ASP A 64 -10.18 10.62 12.86
C ASP A 64 -9.34 9.33 12.98
N LYS A 65 -8.35 9.16 12.10
CA LYS A 65 -7.50 7.97 11.97
C LYS A 65 -8.27 6.67 11.75
N SER A 66 -9.52 6.71 11.30
CA SER A 66 -10.27 5.51 10.92
C SER A 66 -9.72 4.85 9.64
N LEU A 67 -8.99 5.62 8.83
CA LEU A 67 -8.32 5.18 7.62
C LEU A 67 -6.81 5.37 7.72
N ALA A 68 -6.05 4.44 7.15
CA ALA A 68 -4.60 4.54 6.98
C ALA A 68 -4.18 4.06 5.60
N ILE A 69 -3.19 4.71 4.96
CA ILE A 69 -2.68 4.31 3.64
C ILE A 69 -1.16 4.18 3.63
N VAL A 70 -0.66 3.11 3.01
CA VAL A 70 0.71 2.99 2.53
C VAL A 70 0.72 2.95 1.01
N TYR A 71 1.62 3.71 0.39
CA TYR A 71 1.57 4.06 -1.01
C TYR A 71 2.98 4.10 -1.64
N ASN A 72 3.05 3.55 -2.84
CA ASN A 72 4.19 3.67 -3.75
C ASN A 72 3.65 4.09 -5.12
N GLY A 73 3.84 5.35 -5.49
CA GLY A 73 3.32 5.85 -6.75
C GLY A 73 3.43 7.35 -6.92
N GLU A 74 2.77 7.81 -7.97
CA GLU A 74 2.41 9.21 -8.20
C GLU A 74 1.03 9.26 -8.87
N VAL A 75 0.11 10.06 -8.34
CA VAL A 75 -1.17 10.39 -8.99
C VAL A 75 -1.05 11.77 -9.59
N TYR A 76 -1.10 11.86 -10.91
CA TYR A 76 -0.84 13.09 -11.66
C TYR A 76 -1.98 14.11 -11.55
N ASN A 77 -3.23 13.64 -11.49
CA ASN A 77 -4.41 14.50 -11.36
C ASN A 77 -4.78 14.81 -9.90
N PHE A 78 -3.86 14.63 -8.94
CA PHE A 78 -4.17 14.82 -7.52
C PHE A 78 -4.59 16.25 -7.16
N ARG A 79 -4.09 17.27 -7.88
CA ARG A 79 -4.44 18.67 -7.64
C ARG A 79 -5.91 18.96 -7.96
N GLU A 80 -6.38 18.48 -9.10
CA GLU A 80 -7.78 18.60 -9.53
C GLU A 80 -8.71 17.90 -8.52
N LEU A 81 -8.38 16.66 -8.15
CA LEU A 81 -9.13 15.89 -7.15
C LEU A 81 -9.13 16.55 -5.77
N ARG A 82 -8.02 17.20 -5.39
CA ARG A 82 -7.91 17.94 -4.13
C ARG A 82 -8.83 19.15 -4.11
N GLU A 83 -8.89 19.92 -5.20
CA GLU A 83 -9.78 21.09 -5.31
C GLU A 83 -11.25 20.69 -5.16
N GLU A 84 -11.67 19.58 -5.79
CA GLU A 84 -13.02 19.05 -5.63
C GLU A 84 -13.34 18.66 -4.18
N LEU A 85 -12.41 17.97 -3.50
CA LEU A 85 -12.58 17.56 -2.11
C LEU A 85 -12.61 18.76 -1.16
N LEU A 86 -11.77 19.77 -1.40
CA LEU A 86 -11.79 21.03 -0.65
C LEU A 86 -13.15 21.74 -0.81
N ALA A 87 -13.72 21.76 -2.02
CA ALA A 87 -15.05 22.34 -2.27
C ALA A 87 -16.17 21.59 -1.54
N LYS A 88 -15.99 20.29 -1.24
CA LYS A 88 -16.89 19.49 -0.40
C LYS A 88 -16.65 19.66 1.11
N GLY A 89 -15.63 20.42 1.51
CA GLY A 89 -15.30 20.69 2.91
C GLY A 89 -14.28 19.75 3.55
N TYR A 90 -13.62 18.88 2.77
CA TYR A 90 -12.53 18.05 3.27
C TYR A 90 -11.31 18.90 3.67
N ARG A 91 -10.59 18.45 4.70
CA ARG A 91 -9.35 19.09 5.18
C ARG A 91 -8.16 18.20 4.87
N PHE A 92 -7.02 18.85 4.61
CA PHE A 92 -5.77 18.19 4.27
C PHE A 92 -4.65 18.67 5.19
N HIS A 93 -3.79 17.75 5.61
CA HIS A 93 -2.66 18.00 6.51
C HIS A 93 -1.32 17.95 5.78
N THR A 94 -1.28 17.37 4.59
CA THR A 94 -0.10 17.20 3.74
C THR A 94 -0.35 17.83 2.36
N ALA A 95 0.73 18.04 1.60
CA ALA A 95 0.65 18.41 0.19
C ALA A 95 0.75 17.18 -0.75
N SER A 96 0.82 15.97 -0.18
CA SER A 96 1.00 14.73 -0.93
C SER A 96 -0.29 14.28 -1.62
N ASP A 97 -0.13 13.72 -2.81
CA ASP A 97 -1.13 12.92 -3.53
C ASP A 97 -1.69 11.75 -2.70
N THR A 98 -0.90 11.20 -1.76
CA THR A 98 -1.30 10.09 -0.90
C THR A 98 -2.53 10.43 -0.05
N GLU A 99 -2.60 11.63 0.53
CA GLU A 99 -3.77 12.06 1.32
C GLU A 99 -4.99 12.30 0.43
N VAL A 100 -4.80 12.76 -0.81
CA VAL A 100 -5.88 12.89 -1.80
C VAL A 100 -6.53 11.55 -2.09
N ILE A 101 -5.74 10.49 -2.28
CA ILE A 101 -6.25 9.12 -2.48
C ILE A 101 -7.07 8.68 -1.26
N LEU A 102 -6.56 8.90 -0.05
CA LEU A 102 -7.22 8.48 1.18
C LEU A 102 -8.57 9.19 1.39
N GLN A 103 -8.60 10.51 1.16
CA GLN A 103 -9.83 11.30 1.29
C GLN A 103 -10.84 10.98 0.17
N LEU A 104 -10.37 10.71 -1.05
CA LEU A 104 -11.23 10.29 -2.15
C LEU A 104 -11.88 8.92 -1.87
N TYR A 105 -11.12 7.98 -1.30
CA TYR A 105 -11.66 6.70 -0.82
C TYR A 105 -12.65 6.88 0.34
N ALA A 106 -12.41 7.86 1.21
CA ALA A 106 -13.34 8.18 2.30
C ALA A 106 -14.71 8.66 1.76
N ASP A 107 -14.71 9.49 0.71
CA ASP A 107 -15.89 10.08 0.05
C ASP A 107 -16.65 9.08 -0.83
N GLN A 108 -15.94 8.30 -1.66
CA GLN A 108 -16.53 7.54 -2.77
C GLN A 108 -16.27 6.03 -2.71
N GLY A 109 -15.55 5.53 -1.70
CA GLY A 109 -15.20 4.11 -1.64
C GLY A 109 -14.20 3.70 -2.72
N ALA A 110 -14.25 2.43 -3.15
CA ALA A 110 -13.28 1.90 -4.13
C ALA A 110 -13.56 2.36 -5.56
N GLU A 111 -14.77 2.80 -5.84
CA GLU A 111 -15.22 3.38 -7.10
C GLU A 111 -14.42 4.63 -7.48
N ALA A 112 -13.93 5.34 -6.46
CA ALA A 112 -12.96 6.44 -6.58
C ALA A 112 -11.74 6.10 -7.46
N PHE A 113 -11.27 4.85 -7.42
CA PHE A 113 -9.98 4.48 -8.02
C PHE A 113 -9.99 4.57 -9.55
N ALA A 114 -11.17 4.47 -10.18
CA ALA A 114 -11.33 4.66 -11.63
C ALA A 114 -10.98 6.09 -12.09
N ARG A 115 -10.96 7.05 -11.15
CA ARG A 115 -10.64 8.46 -11.42
C ARG A 115 -9.16 8.78 -11.27
N LEU A 116 -8.37 7.85 -10.74
CA LEU A 116 -6.95 8.07 -10.50
C LEU A 116 -6.16 7.96 -11.81
N ASN A 117 -5.55 9.07 -12.22
CA ASN A 117 -4.60 9.09 -13.33
C ASN A 117 -3.17 9.10 -12.75
N GLY A 118 -2.42 8.03 -12.93
CA GLY A 118 -1.11 7.89 -12.33
C GLY A 118 -0.51 6.50 -12.43
N ILE A 119 0.62 6.34 -11.75
CA ILE A 119 1.31 5.06 -11.59
C ILE A 119 1.39 4.75 -10.11
N PHE A 120 0.74 3.69 -9.63
CA PHE A 120 0.57 3.50 -8.19
C PHE A 120 0.35 2.06 -7.78
N ALA A 121 0.79 1.78 -6.56
CA ALA A 121 0.35 0.66 -5.76
C ALA A 121 0.12 1.18 -4.34
N PHE A 122 -1.01 0.85 -3.71
CA PHE A 122 -1.27 1.17 -2.32
C PHE A 122 -2.04 0.08 -1.60
N ALA A 123 -1.97 0.16 -0.27
CA ALA A 123 -2.87 -0.53 0.64
C ALA A 123 -3.51 0.50 1.58
N ILE A 124 -4.84 0.46 1.66
CA ILE A 124 -5.65 1.23 2.61
C ILE A 124 -6.17 0.26 3.67
N LEU A 125 -5.94 0.58 4.93
CA LEU A 125 -6.63 -0.03 6.06
C LEU A 125 -7.82 0.85 6.42
N ASP A 126 -9.02 0.32 6.26
CA ASP A 126 -10.28 0.96 6.60
C ASP A 126 -10.88 0.29 7.84
N ARG A 127 -11.05 1.06 8.91
CA ARG A 127 -11.58 0.61 10.20
C ARG A 127 -12.93 1.23 10.53
N ARG A 128 -13.58 1.84 9.54
CA ARG A 128 -14.94 2.33 9.69
C ARG A 128 -15.87 1.14 9.91
N GLU A 129 -17.04 1.39 10.49
CA GLU A 129 -18.08 0.37 10.71
C GLU A 129 -17.68 -0.77 11.67
N GLY A 130 -16.60 -0.64 12.45
CA GLY A 130 -16.21 -1.61 13.48
C GLY A 130 -15.56 -2.90 12.94
N ARG A 131 -15.13 -2.92 11.67
CA ARG A 131 -14.38 -4.03 11.05
C ARG A 131 -13.12 -3.52 10.37
N GLU A 132 -12.06 -4.32 10.38
CA GLU A 132 -10.84 -4.01 9.62
C GLU A 132 -11.00 -4.52 8.18
N ARG A 133 -10.90 -3.62 7.21
CA ARG A 133 -10.90 -3.92 5.78
C ARG A 133 -9.58 -3.46 5.17
N LEU A 134 -8.82 -4.39 4.62
CA LEU A 134 -7.61 -4.11 3.85
C LEU A 134 -7.96 -4.03 2.36
N VAL A 135 -7.77 -2.86 1.76
CA VAL A 135 -8.03 -2.60 0.33
C VAL A 135 -6.71 -2.35 -0.37
N LEU A 136 -6.44 -3.11 -1.44
CA LEU A 136 -5.25 -2.94 -2.25
C LEU A 136 -5.65 -2.53 -3.66
N ALA A 137 -4.90 -1.61 -4.25
CA ALA A 137 -5.06 -1.22 -5.64
C ALA A 137 -3.71 -1.01 -6.31
N ARG A 138 -3.69 -1.27 -7.62
CA ARG A 138 -2.56 -1.12 -8.52
C ARG A 138 -3.05 -0.39 -9.78
N ASP A 139 -2.20 0.45 -10.36
CA ASP A 139 -2.55 1.22 -11.56
C ASP A 139 -2.90 0.35 -12.77
N HIS A 140 -3.60 0.96 -13.74
CA HIS A 140 -4.14 0.31 -14.94
C HIS A 140 -3.13 -0.48 -15.76
N PHE A 141 -1.86 -0.04 -15.78
CA PHE A 141 -0.80 -0.68 -16.54
C PHE A 141 0.12 -1.54 -15.65
N GLY A 142 -0.14 -1.59 -14.35
CA GLY A 142 0.67 -2.30 -13.39
C GLY A 142 2.10 -1.75 -13.27
N ILE A 143 2.32 -0.45 -13.47
CA ILE A 143 3.66 0.14 -13.48
C ILE A 143 4.34 0.03 -12.11
N LYS A 144 3.61 0.22 -11.01
CA LYS A 144 4.16 0.00 -9.66
C LYS A 144 3.92 -1.45 -9.24
N PRO A 145 4.96 -2.20 -8.81
CA PRO A 145 4.80 -3.60 -8.48
C PRO A 145 4.04 -3.78 -7.17
N LEU A 146 3.13 -4.76 -7.19
CA LEU A 146 2.36 -5.22 -6.03
C LEU A 146 2.11 -6.71 -6.20
N HIS A 147 2.78 -7.50 -5.38
CA HIS A 147 2.62 -8.95 -5.31
C HIS A 147 1.83 -9.30 -4.06
N TYR A 148 1.14 -10.44 -4.10
CA TYR A 148 0.45 -10.96 -2.93
C TYR A 148 0.52 -12.49 -2.84
N TYR A 149 0.31 -13.00 -1.64
CA TYR A 149 0.07 -14.39 -1.30
C TYR A 149 -1.20 -14.48 -0.46
N ALA A 150 -2.14 -15.33 -0.88
CA ALA A 150 -3.40 -15.52 -0.18
C ALA A 150 -3.67 -17.03 -0.03
N LYS A 151 -3.53 -17.55 1.20
CA LYS A 151 -3.79 -18.97 1.51
C LYS A 151 -3.99 -19.18 3.00
N ASP A 152 -4.87 -20.11 3.37
CA ASP A 152 -5.05 -20.58 4.75
C ASP A 152 -5.30 -19.44 5.76
N GLY A 153 -6.14 -18.46 5.38
CA GLY A 153 -6.48 -17.31 6.22
C GLY A 153 -5.40 -16.24 6.34
N ARG A 154 -4.34 -16.32 5.51
CA ARG A 154 -3.25 -15.33 5.46
C ARG A 154 -3.35 -14.54 4.18
N PHE A 155 -3.15 -13.24 4.27
CA PHE A 155 -2.98 -12.37 3.12
C PHE A 155 -1.72 -11.54 3.32
N ILE A 156 -0.72 -11.74 2.46
CA ILE A 156 0.58 -11.08 2.54
C ILE A 156 0.78 -10.32 1.24
N PHE A 157 1.19 -9.06 1.31
CA PHE A 157 1.51 -8.28 0.12
C PHE A 157 2.84 -7.57 0.24
N ALA A 158 3.48 -7.31 -0.91
CA ALA A 158 4.68 -6.50 -0.96
C ALA A 158 4.95 -5.96 -2.37
N SER A 159 5.74 -4.89 -2.46
CA SER A 159 6.28 -4.41 -3.73
C SER A 159 7.25 -5.38 -4.40
N GLU A 160 7.82 -6.34 -3.68
CA GLU A 160 8.69 -7.38 -4.25
C GLU A 160 8.42 -8.75 -3.60
N GLN A 161 8.37 -9.80 -4.41
CA GLN A 161 8.08 -11.17 -3.96
C GLN A 161 9.03 -11.65 -2.85
N LYS A 162 10.30 -11.22 -2.88
CA LYS A 162 11.30 -11.60 -1.88
C LYS A 162 10.92 -11.24 -0.45
N ALA A 163 10.13 -10.18 -0.25
CA ALA A 163 9.59 -9.82 1.06
C ALA A 163 8.51 -10.80 1.51
N ILE A 164 7.64 -11.26 0.60
CA ILE A 164 6.61 -12.26 0.87
C ILE A 164 7.24 -13.60 1.29
N LEU A 165 8.34 -13.99 0.63
CA LEU A 165 9.08 -15.24 0.90
C LEU A 165 9.81 -15.27 2.26
N LEU A 166 9.76 -14.18 3.04
CA LEU A 166 10.21 -14.17 4.43
C LEU A 166 9.19 -14.84 5.36
N HIS A 167 7.91 -14.87 4.99
CA HIS A 167 6.89 -15.50 5.81
C HIS A 167 7.06 -17.02 5.80
N PRO A 168 7.18 -17.69 6.97
CA PRO A 168 7.57 -19.10 7.06
C PRO A 168 6.59 -20.09 6.43
N GLN A 169 5.32 -19.69 6.30
CA GLN A 169 4.26 -20.51 5.67
C GLN A 169 4.17 -20.34 4.15
N VAL A 170 5.02 -19.51 3.54
CA VAL A 170 5.04 -19.32 2.08
C VAL A 170 6.06 -20.29 1.50
N SER A 171 5.58 -21.24 0.68
CA SER A 171 6.46 -22.18 -0.03
C SER A 171 7.37 -21.42 -1.01
N ARG A 172 8.63 -21.85 -1.10
CA ARG A 172 9.61 -21.37 -2.08
C ARG A 172 9.63 -22.22 -3.35
N GLU A 173 8.71 -23.18 -3.45
CA GLU A 173 8.57 -23.99 -4.65
C GLU A 173 8.13 -23.13 -5.82
N LEU A 174 8.80 -23.35 -6.96
CA LEU A 174 8.50 -22.68 -8.20
C LEU A 174 7.13 -23.13 -8.72
N ASN A 175 6.25 -22.17 -9.02
CA ASN A 175 5.03 -22.45 -9.76
C ASN A 175 5.34 -22.42 -11.28
N PRO A 176 5.30 -23.56 -12.00
CA PRO A 176 5.67 -23.60 -13.41
C PRO A 176 4.73 -22.76 -14.29
N GLN A 177 3.45 -22.65 -13.91
CA GLN A 177 2.47 -21.84 -14.63
C GLN A 177 2.74 -20.34 -14.44
N SER A 178 3.01 -19.90 -13.22
CA SER A 178 3.40 -18.51 -12.96
C SER A 178 4.72 -18.14 -13.64
N LEU A 179 5.69 -19.06 -13.65
CA LEU A 179 6.94 -18.87 -14.40
C LEU A 179 6.68 -18.72 -15.89
N HIS A 180 5.83 -19.59 -16.46
CA HIS A 180 5.44 -19.51 -17.86
C HIS A 180 4.81 -18.14 -18.19
N TYR A 181 3.88 -17.65 -17.37
CA TYR A 181 3.30 -16.32 -17.56
C TYR A 181 4.34 -15.20 -17.42
N HIS A 182 5.22 -15.26 -16.44
CA HIS A 182 6.24 -14.23 -16.24
C HIS A 182 7.18 -14.11 -17.46
N ILE A 183 7.65 -15.25 -17.98
CA ILE A 183 8.56 -15.27 -19.14
C ILE A 183 7.85 -14.82 -20.43
N ASN A 184 6.62 -15.28 -20.66
CA ASN A 184 5.93 -15.02 -21.93
C ASN A 184 5.24 -13.65 -21.97
N LEU A 185 4.65 -13.21 -20.85
CA LEU A 185 3.88 -11.97 -20.79
C LEU A 185 4.71 -10.77 -20.33
N ARG A 186 5.97 -10.99 -19.91
CA ARG A 186 6.91 -9.97 -19.44
C ARG A 186 6.31 -9.03 -18.39
N TYR A 187 5.48 -9.58 -17.49
CA TYR A 187 5.03 -8.86 -16.30
C TYR A 187 6.25 -8.64 -15.39
N THR A 188 6.94 -7.52 -15.57
CA THR A 188 7.94 -6.95 -14.66
C THR A 188 7.33 -5.83 -13.84
#